data_AF-A0A6N8SCG0-F1
#
_entry.id   AF-A0A6N8SCG0-F1
#
_cell.length_a   1.000
_cell.length_b   1.000
_cell.length_c   1.000
_cell.angle_alpha   90.00
_cell.angle_beta   90.00
_cell.angle_gamma   90.00
#
_symmetry.space_group_name_H-M   'P 1'
#
loop_
_entity.id
_entity.type
_entity.pdbx_description
1 polymer ?
#
loop_
_entity_poly.entity_id
_entity_poly.type
_entity_poly.pdbx_seq_one_letter_code
_entity_poly.pdbx_strand_id
1 'polypeptide(L)'
;MNQKPARAPLPPHTAEENIAYIRQMLGELRTVANNEGADMLRYMIEMAYVEAGDILAGLRPMSIRGHRDPAIGMPLKAAGKIKF
;
A
#
# COMPACT_ATOMS: atom_id res chain seq x y z
N MET A 1 3.50 -40.33 -20.42
CA MET A 1 4.03 -38.96 -20.28
C MET A 1 2.84 -38.03 -20.16
N ASN A 2 2.50 -37.58 -18.95
CA ASN A 2 1.31 -36.77 -18.71
C ASN A 2 1.75 -35.33 -18.53
N GLN A 3 1.54 -34.51 -19.56
CA GLN A 3 1.80 -33.07 -19.46
C GLN A 3 0.73 -32.45 -18.55
N LYS A 4 1.16 -32.01 -17.36
CA LYS A 4 0.37 -31.15 -16.48
C LYS A 4 0.16 -29.82 -17.21
N PRO A 5 -1.08 -29.33 -17.39
CA PRO A 5 -1.28 -28.05 -18.07
C PRO A 5 -0.57 -26.96 -17.26
N ALA A 6 0.41 -26.32 -17.89
CA ALA A 6 1.07 -25.14 -17.33
C ALA A 6 -0.01 -24.07 -17.17
N ARG A 7 -0.31 -23.71 -15.91
CA ARG A 7 -1.29 -22.69 -15.56
C ARG A 7 -0.86 -21.40 -16.29
N ALA A 8 -1.71 -20.90 -17.19
CA ALA A 8 -1.45 -19.66 -17.90
C ALA A 8 -1.20 -18.52 -16.88
N PRO A 9 -0.28 -17.58 -17.15
CA PRO A 9 -0.11 -16.41 -16.33
C PRO A 9 -1.47 -15.70 -16.24
N LEU A 10 -1.93 -15.40 -15.02
CA LEU A 10 -3.13 -14.58 -14.84
C LEU A 10 -2.91 -13.25 -15.57
N PRO A 11 -3.93 -12.71 -16.27
CA PRO A 11 -3.81 -11.43 -16.94
C PRO A 11 -3.36 -10.36 -15.95
N PRO A 12 -2.56 -9.37 -16.38
CA PRO A 12 -2.11 -8.30 -15.49
C PRO A 12 -3.33 -7.56 -14.96
N HIS A 13 -3.60 -7.70 -13.66
CA HIS A 13 -4.64 -6.94 -12.98
C HIS A 13 -4.22 -5.47 -12.89
N THR A 14 -5.14 -4.57 -13.16
CA THR A 14 -4.94 -3.13 -12.91
C THR A 14 -4.68 -2.89 -11.42
N ALA A 15 -4.02 -1.78 -11.09
CA ALA A 15 -3.81 -1.40 -9.69
C ALA A 15 -5.15 -1.32 -8.95
N GLU A 16 -6.19 -0.78 -9.59
CA GLU A 16 -7.55 -0.67 -9.03
C GLU A 16 -8.15 -2.05 -8.73
N GLU A 17 -8.08 -3.01 -9.66
CA GLU A 17 -8.55 -4.39 -9.44
C GLU A 17 -7.80 -5.07 -8.29
N ASN A 18 -6.49 -4.85 -8.18
CA ASN A 18 -5.68 -5.38 -7.08
C ASN A 18 -6.09 -4.78 -5.73
N ILE A 19 -6.34 -3.46 -5.66
CA ILE A 19 -6.80 -2.81 -4.42
C ILE A 19 -8.22 -3.27 -4.06
N ALA A 20 -9.11 -3.42 -5.05
CA ALA A 20 -10.46 -3.96 -4.82
C ALA A 20 -10.40 -5.39 -4.26
N TYR A 21 -9.51 -6.22 -4.81
CA TYR A 21 -9.27 -7.57 -4.31
C TYR A 21 -8.71 -7.57 -2.89
N ILE A 22 -7.72 -6.72 -2.59
CA ILE A 22 -7.19 -6.53 -1.23
C ILE A 22 -8.31 -6.13 -0.26
N ARG A 23 -9.17 -5.19 -0.65
CA ARG A 23 -10.30 -4.76 0.18
C ARG A 23 -11.28 -5.89 0.46
N GLN A 24 -11.55 -6.77 -0.50
CA GLN A 24 -12.36 -7.96 -0.27
C GLN A 24 -11.70 -8.88 0.77
N MET A 25 -10.42 -9.22 0.60
CA MET A 25 -9.69 -10.09 1.54
C MET A 25 -9.67 -9.51 2.96
N LEU A 26 -9.51 -8.20 3.10
CA LEU A 26 -9.56 -7.53 4.40
C LEU A 26 -10.92 -7.70 5.09
N GLY A 27 -12.02 -7.70 4.33
CA GLY A 27 -13.36 -7.99 4.87
C GLY A 27 -13.49 -9.42 5.42
N GLU A 28 -12.93 -10.40 4.71
CA GLU A 28 -12.90 -11.80 5.16
C GLU A 28 -12.04 -11.95 6.42
N LEU A 29 -10.82 -11.39 6.41
CA LEU A 29 -9.88 -11.45 7.54
C LEU A 29 -10.41 -10.75 8.80
N ARG A 30 -11.19 -9.68 8.65
CA ARG A 30 -11.86 -9.02 9.79
C ARG A 30 -12.73 -10.00 10.57
N THR A 31 -13.44 -10.87 9.85
CA THR A 31 -14.33 -11.87 10.46
C THR A 31 -13.52 -12.92 11.22
N VAL A 32 -12.41 -13.38 10.63
CA VAL A 32 -11.49 -14.32 11.29
C VAL A 32 -10.90 -13.71 12.55
N ALA A 33 -10.33 -12.50 12.48
CA ALA A 33 -9.75 -11.81 13.63
C ALA A 33 -10.78 -11.56 14.75
N ASN A 34 -12.03 -11.25 14.39
CA ASN A 34 -13.11 -11.12 15.35
C ASN A 34 -13.43 -12.44 16.07
N ASN A 35 -13.47 -13.54 15.33
CA ASN A 35 -13.76 -14.86 15.91
C ASN A 35 -12.66 -15.34 16.86
N GLU A 36 -11.41 -14.94 16.62
CA GLU A 36 -10.26 -15.26 17.47
C GLU A 36 -10.08 -14.28 18.65
N GLY A 37 -10.93 -13.25 18.78
CA GLY A 37 -10.79 -12.23 19.83
C GLY A 37 -9.51 -11.38 19.69
N ALA A 38 -8.96 -11.27 18.48
CA ALA A 38 -7.71 -10.55 18.22
C ALA A 38 -7.98 -9.06 17.95
N ASP A 39 -8.41 -8.32 18.98
CA ASP A 39 -8.95 -6.95 18.85
C ASP A 39 -8.00 -5.97 18.16
N MET A 40 -6.72 -5.96 18.55
CA MET A 40 -5.73 -5.06 17.93
C MET A 40 -5.47 -5.39 16.46
N LEU A 41 -5.47 -6.67 16.11
CA LEU A 41 -5.30 -7.12 14.72
C LEU A 41 -6.53 -6.77 13.89
N ARG A 42 -7.73 -6.99 14.45
CA ARG A 42 -9.00 -6.60 13.83
C ARG A 42 -9.02 -5.10 13.54
N TYR A 43 -8.60 -4.27 14.49
CA TYR A 43 -8.51 -2.83 14.29
C TYR A 43 -7.60 -2.46 13.10
N MET A 44 -6.40 -3.06 13.00
CA MET A 44 -5.49 -2.83 11.87
C MET A 44 -6.11 -3.22 10.53
N ILE A 45 -6.83 -4.35 10.50
CA ILE A 45 -7.53 -4.83 9.31
C ILE A 45 -8.67 -3.86 8.92
N GLU A 46 -9.45 -3.39 9.90
CA GLU A 46 -10.54 -2.43 9.67
C GLU A 46 -10.00 -1.11 9.13
N MET A 47 -8.90 -0.60 9.68
CA MET A 47 -8.28 0.62 9.17
C MET A 47 -7.71 0.45 7.77
N ALA A 48 -7.08 -0.70 7.47
CA ALA A 48 -6.61 -1.00 6.12
C ALA A 48 -7.78 -1.15 5.12
N TYR A 49 -8.92 -1.69 5.55
CA TYR A 49 -10.12 -1.81 4.71
C TYR A 49 -10.67 -0.44 4.31
N VAL A 50 -10.69 0.51 5.26
CA VAL A 50 -11.10 1.91 4.99
C VAL A 50 -10.12 2.57 4.03
N GLU A 51 -8.81 2.47 4.28
CA GLU A 51 -7.78 3.06 3.41
C GLU A 51 -7.87 2.52 1.97
N ALA A 52 -8.08 1.22 1.79
CA ALA A 52 -8.28 0.63 0.46
C ALA A 52 -9.52 1.19 -0.25
N GLY A 53 -10.59 1.48 0.50
CA GLY A 53 -11.79 2.15 -0.02
C GLY A 53 -11.49 3.59 -0.46
N ASP A 54 -10.77 4.34 0.36
CA ASP A 54 -10.38 5.72 0.06
C ASP A 54 -9.45 5.81 -1.17
N ILE A 55 -8.53 4.84 -1.32
CA ILE A 55 -7.67 4.74 -2.52
C ILE A 55 -8.52 4.48 -3.78
N LEU A 56 -9.48 3.56 -3.73
CA LEU A 56 -10.38 3.27 -4.87
C LEU A 56 -11.28 4.46 -5.22
N ALA A 57 -11.68 5.24 -4.22
CA ALA A 57 -12.45 6.46 -4.42
C ALA A 57 -11.60 7.67 -4.87
N GLY A 58 -10.27 7.51 -4.99
CA GLY A 58 -9.35 8.59 -5.34
C GLY A 58 -9.16 9.64 -4.24
N LEU A 59 -9.57 9.36 -3.00
CA LEU A 59 -9.46 10.26 -1.85
C LEU A 59 -8.06 10.24 -1.23
N ARG A 60 -7.31 9.14 -1.44
CA ARG A 60 -5.94 8.93 -0.95
C ARG A 60 -5.02 8.49 -2.09
N PRO A 61 -3.78 9.02 -2.18
CA PRO A 61 -2.79 8.52 -3.12
C PRO A 61 -2.25 7.15 -2.69
N MET A 62 -1.97 6.26 -3.65
CA MET A 62 -1.36 4.95 -3.39
C MET A 62 0.02 5.00 -2.70
N SER A 63 0.71 6.15 -2.74
CA SER A 63 1.98 6.33 -2.05
C SER A 63 2.09 7.71 -1.42
N ILE A 64 2.52 7.73 -0.16
CA ILE A 64 2.91 8.95 0.58
C ILE A 64 4.11 9.65 -0.09
N ARG A 65 4.89 8.95 -0.94
CA ARG A 65 6.07 9.52 -1.61
C ARG A 65 5.78 10.57 -2.67
N GLY A 66 4.52 10.82 -3.03
CA GLY A 66 4.13 11.89 -3.95
C GLY A 66 4.42 13.31 -3.45
N HIS A 67 4.74 13.47 -2.15
CA HIS A 67 4.98 14.77 -1.51
C HIS A 67 6.34 14.84 -0.80
N ARG A 68 7.42 14.33 -1.41
CA ARG A 68 8.77 14.68 -0.93
C ARG A 68 9.11 16.08 -1.41
N ASP A 69 9.16 17.04 -0.49
CA ASP A 69 9.75 18.35 -0.75
C ASP A 69 11.16 18.19 -1.31
N PRO A 70 11.50 18.83 -2.45
CA PRO A 70 12.83 18.75 -3.06
C PRO A 70 13.94 19.40 -2.19
N ALA A 71 13.58 20.06 -1.08
CA ALA A 71 14.50 20.78 -0.21
C ALA A 71 15.55 19.89 0.49
N ILE A 72 15.30 18.57 0.64
CA ILE A 72 16.23 17.66 1.34
C ILE A 72 17.48 17.34 0.49
N GLY A 73 17.49 17.66 -0.81
CA GLY A 73 18.59 17.34 -1.73
C GLY A 73 19.53 18.49 -2.09
N MET A 74 19.35 19.70 -1.56
CA MET A 74 20.18 20.85 -1.95
C MET A 74 21.56 20.76 -1.29
N PRO A 75 22.67 20.64 -2.05
CA PRO A 75 24.00 20.66 -1.45
C PRO A 75 24.26 22.07 -0.89
N LEU A 76 24.42 22.16 0.43
CA LEU A 76 24.87 23.38 1.10
C LEU A 76 26.28 23.70 0.58
N LYS A 77 26.41 24.76 -0.23
CA LYS A 77 27.73 25.31 -0.59
C LYS A 77 28.42 25.76 0.69
N ALA A 78 29.55 25.13 1.02
CA ALA A 78 30.38 25.53 2.13
C ALA A 78 30.81 27.00 1.95
N ALA A 79 30.46 27.85 2.92
CA ALA A 79 30.81 29.25 2.94
C ALA A 79 32.34 29.43 2.88
N GLY A 80 32.79 30.31 2.00
CA GLY A 80 34.20 30.57 1.73
C GLY A 80 34.95 31.03 2.99
N LYS A 81 36.21 30.60 3.09
CA LYS A 81 37.11 30.93 4.20
C LYS A 81 37.26 32.45 4.31
N ILE A 82 36.77 33.02 5.42
CA ILE A 82 37.07 34.39 5.82
C ILE A 82 38.52 34.42 6.28
N LYS A 83 39.37 35.20 5.60
CA LYS A 83 40.73 35.50 6.07
C LYS A 83 40.67 36.80 6.89
N PHE A 84 41.26 36.74 8.09
CA PHE A 84 41.58 37.89 8.93
C PHE A 84 42.80 38.63 8.39
#